data_AF-A0A3D9I283-F1
#
_entry.id   AF-A0A3D9I283-F1
#
_cell.length_a   1.000
_cell.length_b   1.000
_cell.length_c   1.000
_cell.angle_alpha   90.00
_cell.angle_beta   90.00
_cell.angle_gamma   90.00
#
_symmetry.space_group_name_H-M   'P 1'
#
loop_
_entity.id
_entity.type
_entity.pdbx_description
1 polymer ?
#
loop_
_entity_poly.entity_id
_entity_poly.type
_entity_poly.pdbx_seq_one_letter_code
_entity_poly.pdbx_strand_id
1 'polypeptide(L)' 'MKRAGQPFELAPTYVYLASDDSSYVTGQVLHVNGGVMTET' A
#
# COMPACT_ATOMS: atom_id res chain seq x y z
N MET A 1 12.36 6.81 -1.09
CA MET A 1 12.62 6.74 -2.54
C MET A 1 12.61 8.15 -3.10
N LYS A 2 13.50 8.50 -4.04
CA LYS A 2 13.65 9.89 -4.55
C LYS A 2 12.87 10.14 -5.86
N ARG A 3 11.69 9.53 -6.02
CA ARG A 3 10.82 9.69 -7.20
C ARG A 3 9.36 9.36 -6.88
N ALA A 4 8.44 9.76 -7.75
CA ALA A 4 7.06 9.30 -7.72
C ALA A 4 6.97 7.78 -7.99
N GLY A 5 6.04 7.11 -7.30
CA GLY A 5 5.71 5.70 -7.55
C GLY A 5 5.08 5.52 -8.93
N GLN A 6 5.31 4.36 -9.55
CA GLN A 6 4.70 3.97 -10.81
C GLN A 6 3.46 3.10 -10.54
N PRO A 7 2.43 3.12 -11.41
CA PRO A 7 1.19 2.38 -11.16
C PRO A 7 1.38 0.89 -10.82
N PHE A 8 2.32 0.22 -11.49
CA PHE A 8 2.60 -1.20 -11.25
C PHE A 8 3.22 -1.47 -9.88
N GLU A 9 3.78 -0.45 -9.22
CA GLU A 9 4.32 -0.57 -7.85
C GLU A 9 3.21 -0.48 -6.80
N LEU A 10 2.08 0.17 -7.12
CA LEU A 10 0.91 0.26 -6.25
C LEU A 10 -0.05 -0.91 -6.48
N ALA A 11 -0.13 -1.43 -7.71
CA ALA A 11 -1.02 -2.53 -8.10
C ALA A 11 -1.01 -3.73 -7.13
N PRO A 12 0.15 -4.25 -6.67
CA PRO A 12 0.19 -5.40 -5.77
C PRO A 12 -0.50 -5.15 -4.43
N THR A 13 -0.46 -3.92 -3.92
CA THR A 13 -1.13 -3.59 -2.65
C THR A 13 -2.64 -3.61 -2.77
N TYR A 14 -3.19 -3.18 -3.91
CA TYR A 14 -4.63 -3.34 -4.17
C TYR A 14 -5.02 -4.81 -4.30
N VAL A 15 -4.20 -5.62 -4.98
CA VAL A 15 -4.44 -7.06 -5.11
C VAL A 15 -4.38 -7.74 -3.74
N TYR A 16 -3.39 -7.40 -2.91
CA TYR A 16 -3.29 -7.88 -1.54
C TYR A 16 -4.57 -7.58 -0.75
N LEU A 17 -5.01 -6.31 -0.72
CA LEU A 17 -6.22 -5.90 0.00
C LEU A 17 -7.52 -6.53 -0.54
N ALA A 18 -7.52 -6.96 -1.80
CA ALA A 18 -8.65 -7.65 -2.43
C ALA A 18 -8.57 -9.17 -2.30
N SER A 19 -7.48 -9.71 -1.76
CA SER A 19 -7.21 -11.15 -1.68
C SER A 19 -7.53 -11.73 -0.29
N ASP A 20 -7.63 -13.05 -0.22
CA ASP A 20 -7.82 -13.76 1.04
C ASP A 20 -6.62 -13.63 2.00
N ASP A 21 -5.44 -13.26 1.49
CA ASP A 21 -4.24 -13.01 2.29
C ASP A 21 -4.41 -11.82 3.25
N SER A 22 -5.35 -10.91 2.96
CA SER A 22 -5.71 -9.80 3.85
C SER A 22 -7.01 -10.05 4.63
N SER A 23 -7.49 -11.28 4.73
CA SER A 23 -8.78 -11.63 5.37
C SER A 23 -8.94 -11.15 6.82
N TYR A 24 -7.84 -10.90 7.53
CA TYR A 24 -7.83 -10.36 8.90
C TYR A 24 -7.30 -8.93 9.01
N VAL A 25 -7.10 -8.22 7.89
CA VAL A 25 -6.61 -6.84 7.86
C VAL A 25 -7.76 -5.91 7.49
N THR A 26 -8.25 -5.17 8.50
CA THR A 26 -9.36 -4.21 8.34
C THR A 26 -9.10 -2.92 9.12
N GLY A 27 -9.70 -1.83 8.67
CA GLY A 27 -9.54 -0.50 9.27
C GLY A 27 -8.13 0.10 9.19
N GLN A 28 -7.23 -0.49 8.39
CA GLN A 28 -5.85 -0.04 8.26
C GLN A 28 -5.67 0.87 7.04
N VAL A 29 -4.73 1.81 7.16
CA VAL A 29 -4.22 2.61 6.03
C VAL A 29 -2.82 2.12 5.69
N LEU A 30 -2.63 1.58 4.49
CA LEU A 30 -1.34 1.10 4.01
C LEU A 30 -0.68 2.12 3.09
N HIS A 31 0.39 2.75 3.57
CA HIS A 31 1.12 3.79 2.82
C HIS A 31 2.15 3.19 1.87
N VAL A 32 1.84 3.21 0.56
CA VAL A 32 2.76 2.82 -0.51
C VAL A 32 3.38 4.07 -1.15
N ASN A 33 4.19 4.78 -0.37
CA ASN A 33 4.69 6.12 -0.74
C ASN A 33 6.23 6.21 -0.85
N GLY A 34 6.91 5.07 -0.87
CA GLY A 34 8.37 5.02 -0.96
C GLY A 34 9.09 5.47 0.32
N GLY A 35 8.44 5.37 1.49
CA GLY A 35 9.04 5.66 2.79
C GLY A 35 8.98 7.13 3.21
N VAL A 36 8.07 7.90 2.64
CA VAL A 36 7.77 9.26 3.11
C VAL A 36 6.95 9.14 4.40
N MET A 37 7.39 9.78 5.49
CA MET A 37 6.63 9.77 6.73
C MET A 37 5.29 10.49 6.54
N THR A 38 4.22 9.87 7.01
CA THR A 38 2.90 10.48 7.16
C THR A 38 2.65 10.67 8.66
N GLU A 39 2.15 11.84 9.06
CA GLU A 39 1.71 12.05 10.44
C GLU A 39 0.42 11.25 10.66
N THR A 40 0.33 10.60 11.82
CA THR A 40 -0.82 9.81 12.26
C THR A 40 -1.86 10.69 12.93
#